data_AF-A0A7C6PRV4-F1
#
_entry.id   AF-A0A7C6PRV4-F1
#
_cell.length_a   1.000
_cell.length_b   1.000
_cell.length_c   1.000
_cell.angle_alpha   90.00
_cell.angle_beta   90.00
_cell.angle_gamma   90.00
#
_symmetry.space_group_name_H-M   'P 1'
#
loop_
_entity.id
_entity.type
_entity.pdbx_description
1 polymer ?
#
loop_
_entity_poly.entity_id
_entity_poly.type
_entity_poly.pdbx_seq_one_letter_code
_entity_poly.pdbx_strand_id
1 'polypeptide(L)'
;MGDRPLIQLTLSIDGKQIDWSNPNAPVTVAIPYTPTSEELTRPEHITVWYIDGSGRVDSINGQYDPATGTVVFTTTHFSHYAVVYDPVARLAGLDRVETGLRIARAVYPDKISHAVLATANNYPDALAGSVLAYQLGAPLLLVGSSEEDQEKIISYLKSNLKPEGEVYILGGTGVISQSFADKVSTATRTKISRIVGNDRYDTSVKIAEQLKVKTGTAVVLASGENYPDALAVSSIAAHNQLPVLLVQKDRLSAAVSEELTKIKPSKIYIIGLEGAISPAVVNQAAKITGLEAENIIRIGGADRYATSLAIAEHFNLESGTLCLATGKNYPDSLAGSIYAAKYKAPIILTDSSLPAQTAAYLKSQKYSKAVIFGGEAAVGKDIVQQLRQVLNK
;
A
#
# COMPACT_ATOMS: atom_id res chain seq x y z
N MET A 1 -17.61 -10.97 21.66
CA MET A 1 -16.28 -10.94 22.31
C MET A 1 -16.07 -12.33 22.91
N GLY A 2 -15.09 -13.08 22.40
CA GLY A 2 -14.72 -14.39 22.95
C GLY A 2 -13.79 -14.24 24.16
N ASP A 3 -12.88 -15.19 24.37
CA ASP A 3 -11.95 -15.23 25.52
C ASP A 3 -10.80 -14.18 25.48
N ARG A 4 -11.00 -13.07 24.75
CA ARG A 4 -9.97 -12.03 24.58
C ARG A 4 -9.98 -11.03 25.75
N PRO A 5 -8.82 -10.43 26.10
CA PRO A 5 -8.74 -9.48 27.21
C PRO A 5 -9.71 -8.30 27.08
N LEU A 6 -10.44 -8.04 28.17
CA LEU A 6 -11.15 -6.79 28.43
C LEU A 6 -10.42 -6.10 29.59
N ILE A 7 -9.87 -4.91 29.34
CA ILE A 7 -9.17 -4.12 30.35
C ILE A 7 -9.94 -2.84 30.65
N GLN A 8 -9.82 -2.37 31.88
CA GLN A 8 -10.30 -1.05 32.29
C GLN A 8 -9.09 -0.20 32.65
N LEU A 9 -8.94 0.95 32.01
CA LEU A 9 -8.00 1.97 32.44
C LEU A 9 -8.71 2.93 33.39
N THR A 10 -8.08 3.22 34.52
CA THR A 10 -8.61 4.12 35.55
C THR A 10 -7.49 5.00 36.09
N LEU A 11 -7.81 6.26 36.43
CA LEU A 11 -6.90 7.15 37.14
C LEU A 11 -7.44 7.35 38.56
N SER A 12 -6.56 7.31 39.55
CA SER A 12 -6.91 7.61 40.94
C SER A 12 -5.99 8.68 41.51
N ILE A 13 -6.58 9.65 42.20
CA ILE A 13 -5.85 10.65 43.00
C ILE A 13 -6.28 10.43 44.45
N ASP A 14 -5.31 10.24 45.35
CA ASP A 14 -5.54 9.98 46.77
C ASP A 14 -6.54 8.83 47.05
N GLY A 15 -6.47 7.77 46.23
CA GLY A 15 -7.34 6.60 46.35
C GLY A 15 -8.76 6.79 45.79
N LYS A 16 -9.12 7.98 45.32
CA LYS A 16 -10.39 8.24 44.63
C LYS A 16 -10.21 8.15 43.13
N GLN A 17 -10.96 7.25 42.49
CA GLN A 17 -11.01 7.16 41.04
C GLN A 17 -11.60 8.44 40.45
N ILE A 18 -10.96 8.97 39.41
CA ILE A 18 -11.40 10.13 38.65
C ILE A 18 -11.44 9.80 37.17
N ASP A 19 -12.35 10.45 36.46
CA ASP A 19 -12.38 10.39 35.00
C ASP A 19 -11.16 11.14 34.46
N TRP A 20 -10.49 10.53 33.49
CA TRP A 20 -9.37 11.14 32.82
C TRP A 20 -9.63 11.22 31.32
N SER A 21 -9.53 12.43 30.78
CA SER A 21 -9.52 12.70 29.35
C SER A 21 -8.67 13.94 29.06
N ASN A 22 -7.66 13.81 28.22
CA ASN A 22 -6.81 14.90 27.78
C ASN A 22 -6.29 14.66 26.34
N PRO A 23 -6.78 15.42 25.33
CA PRO A 23 -6.33 15.26 23.96
C PRO A 23 -4.86 15.60 23.74
N ASN A 24 -4.25 16.39 24.63
CA ASN A 24 -2.86 16.84 24.53
C ASN A 24 -1.88 15.97 25.33
N ALA A 25 -2.36 14.96 26.05
CA ALA A 25 -1.53 14.08 26.86
C ALA A 25 -1.83 12.59 26.57
N PRO A 26 -1.56 12.10 25.35
CA PRO A 26 -1.83 10.71 25.00
C PRO A 26 -1.05 9.72 25.89
N VAL A 27 -1.70 8.62 26.25
CA VAL A 27 -1.11 7.50 27.01
C VAL A 27 -0.99 6.30 26.08
N THR A 28 0.22 5.71 26.02
CA THR A 28 0.47 4.45 25.33
C THR A 28 0.26 3.28 26.28
N VAL A 29 -0.50 2.30 25.83
CA VAL A 29 -0.87 1.11 26.59
C VAL A 29 -0.39 -0.11 25.82
N ALA A 30 0.25 -1.05 26.50
CA ALA A 30 0.68 -2.32 25.96
C ALA A 30 0.03 -3.45 26.76
N ILE A 31 -0.80 -4.25 26.10
CA ILE A 31 -1.48 -5.39 26.71
C ILE A 31 -0.79 -6.67 26.25
N PRO A 32 -0.22 -7.50 27.15
CA PRO A 32 0.25 -8.84 26.78
C PRO A 32 -0.86 -9.64 26.10
N TYR A 33 -0.57 -10.22 24.94
CA TYR A 33 -1.55 -11.00 24.19
C TYR A 33 -0.87 -12.18 23.51
N THR A 34 -1.49 -13.36 23.60
CA THR A 34 -1.03 -14.57 22.91
C THR A 34 -2.02 -14.89 21.80
N PRO A 35 -1.70 -14.56 20.53
CA PRO A 35 -2.62 -14.83 19.43
C PRO A 35 -2.81 -16.33 19.21
N THR A 36 -4.00 -16.70 18.75
CA THR A 36 -4.24 -18.05 18.25
C THR A 36 -3.49 -18.29 16.94
N SER A 37 -3.35 -19.57 16.53
CA SER A 37 -2.73 -19.90 15.24
C SER A 37 -3.44 -19.25 14.05
N GLU A 38 -4.76 -19.07 14.11
CA GLU A 38 -5.53 -18.36 13.07
C GLU A 38 -5.17 -16.87 13.05
N GLU A 39 -5.09 -16.23 14.23
CA GLU A 39 -4.77 -14.81 14.34
C GLU A 39 -3.33 -14.51 13.87
N LEU A 40 -2.39 -15.43 14.10
CA LEU A 40 -1.01 -15.32 13.60
C LEU A 40 -0.90 -15.32 12.07
N THR A 41 -1.91 -15.79 11.35
CA THR A 41 -1.91 -15.70 9.87
C THR A 41 -2.09 -14.28 9.35
N ARG A 42 -2.73 -13.42 10.16
CA ARG A 42 -3.13 -12.04 9.82
C ARG A 42 -3.11 -11.17 11.09
N PRO A 43 -1.95 -10.99 11.75
CA PRO A 43 -1.86 -10.35 13.07
C PRO A 43 -2.30 -8.89 13.08
N GLU A 44 -2.29 -8.21 11.93
CA GLU A 44 -2.78 -6.83 11.78
C GLU A 44 -4.29 -6.67 11.99
N HIS A 45 -5.04 -7.78 12.02
CA HIS A 45 -6.46 -7.78 12.40
C HIS A 45 -6.67 -7.86 13.92
N ILE A 46 -5.60 -8.12 14.69
CA ILE A 46 -5.62 -8.03 16.15
C ILE A 46 -5.53 -6.55 16.51
N THR A 47 -6.63 -5.99 16.97
CA THR A 47 -6.77 -4.57 17.28
C THR A 47 -7.50 -4.36 18.60
N VAL A 48 -7.75 -3.10 18.94
CA VAL A 48 -8.43 -2.71 20.18
C VAL A 48 -9.71 -1.95 19.86
N TRP A 49 -10.77 -2.30 20.56
CA TRP A 49 -12.00 -1.54 20.59
C TRP A 49 -12.12 -0.82 21.93
N TYR A 50 -12.51 0.45 21.87
CA TYR A 50 -12.95 1.23 23.02
C TYR A 50 -14.45 1.01 23.23
N ILE A 51 -14.86 0.85 24.48
CA ILE A 51 -16.27 0.73 24.87
C ILE A 51 -16.60 1.92 25.76
N ASP A 52 -17.59 2.71 25.36
CA ASP A 52 -18.04 3.87 26.13
C ASP A 52 -19.00 3.48 27.27
N GLY A 53 -19.29 4.44 28.16
CA GLY A 53 -20.20 4.22 29.30
C GLY A 53 -21.65 3.87 28.92
N SER A 54 -22.02 4.00 27.65
CA SER A 54 -23.33 3.58 27.12
C SER A 54 -23.30 2.21 26.42
N GLY A 55 -22.12 1.57 26.36
CA GLY A 55 -21.90 0.30 25.67
C GLY A 55 -21.69 0.44 24.15
N ARG A 56 -21.54 1.66 23.62
CA ARG A 56 -21.14 1.86 22.22
C ARG A 56 -19.67 1.51 22.05
N VAL A 57 -19.35 0.96 20.90
CA VAL A 57 -18.03 0.40 20.61
C VAL A 57 -17.43 1.08 19.39
N ASP A 58 -16.24 1.65 19.56
CA ASP A 58 -15.46 2.23 18.46
C ASP A 58 -14.11 1.52 18.33
N SER A 59 -13.68 1.32 17.08
CA SER A 59 -12.32 0.89 16.81
C SER A 59 -11.35 2.05 17.06
N ILE A 60 -10.23 1.75 17.70
CA ILE A 60 -9.09 2.65 17.84
C ILE A 60 -7.87 2.04 17.13
N ASN A 61 -6.88 2.86 16.80
CA ASN A 61 -5.64 2.39 16.18
C ASN A 61 -4.76 1.63 17.19
N GLY A 62 -5.11 0.37 17.47
CA GLY A 62 -4.29 -0.58 18.20
C GLY A 62 -3.79 -1.68 17.28
N GLN A 63 -2.56 -2.14 17.50
CA GLN A 63 -1.94 -3.20 16.70
C GLN A 63 -1.17 -4.18 17.58
N TYR A 64 -1.24 -5.46 17.23
CA TYR A 64 -0.37 -6.47 17.80
C TYR A 64 1.06 -6.32 17.28
N ASP A 65 2.01 -6.23 18.21
CA ASP A 65 3.44 -6.27 17.94
C ASP A 65 3.99 -7.67 18.25
N PRO A 66 4.33 -8.47 17.22
CA PRO A 66 4.86 -9.81 17.42
C PRO A 66 6.24 -9.82 18.09
N ALA A 67 7.01 -8.72 18.03
CA ALA A 67 8.33 -8.66 18.65
C ALA A 67 8.25 -8.58 20.18
N THR A 68 7.21 -7.92 20.71
CA THR A 68 6.99 -7.77 22.16
C THR A 68 5.91 -8.70 22.70
N GLY A 69 5.09 -9.32 21.85
CA GLY A 69 3.96 -10.14 22.27
C GLY A 69 2.85 -9.30 22.92
N THR A 70 2.70 -8.04 22.51
CA THR A 70 1.73 -7.11 23.10
C THR A 70 0.85 -6.47 22.04
N VAL A 71 -0.39 -6.16 22.40
CA VAL A 71 -1.25 -5.24 21.63
C VAL A 71 -1.02 -3.84 22.16
N VAL A 72 -0.51 -2.97 21.29
CA VAL A 72 -0.14 -1.59 21.63
C VAL A 72 -1.15 -0.62 21.02
N PHE A 73 -1.64 0.31 21.82
CA PHE A 73 -2.48 1.40 21.36
C PHE A 73 -2.22 2.67 22.15
N THR A 74 -2.63 3.82 21.60
CA THR A 74 -2.56 5.11 22.27
C THR A 74 -3.97 5.63 22.50
N THR A 75 -4.21 6.21 23.68
CA THR A 75 -5.51 6.80 24.04
C THR A 75 -5.36 8.12 24.78
N THR A 76 -6.35 8.99 24.64
CA THR A 76 -6.45 10.30 25.32
C THR A 76 -7.56 10.31 26.36
N HIS A 77 -8.17 9.17 26.65
CA HIS A 77 -9.14 9.01 27.74
C HIS A 77 -9.03 7.62 28.38
N PHE A 78 -9.47 7.48 29.61
CA PHE A 78 -9.52 6.19 30.29
C PHE A 78 -10.93 5.61 30.27
N SER A 79 -11.03 4.34 29.88
CA SER A 79 -12.29 3.60 29.72
C SER A 79 -12.01 2.09 29.65
N HIS A 80 -13.00 1.33 29.21
CA HIS A 80 -12.89 -0.07 28.86
C HIS A 80 -12.33 -0.24 27.44
N TYR A 81 -11.40 -1.18 27.30
CA TYR A 81 -10.80 -1.56 26.03
C TYR A 81 -10.79 -3.08 25.89
N ALA A 82 -11.19 -3.56 24.73
CA ALA A 82 -11.20 -4.98 24.41
C ALA A 82 -10.20 -5.27 23.28
N VAL A 83 -9.36 -6.28 23.46
CA VAL A 83 -8.59 -6.86 22.35
C VAL A 83 -9.55 -7.66 21.49
N VAL A 84 -9.51 -7.45 20.18
CA VAL A 84 -10.41 -8.08 19.22
C VAL A 84 -9.66 -8.55 17.99
N TYR A 85 -10.26 -9.51 17.28
CA TYR A 85 -9.85 -9.87 15.92
C TYR A 85 -10.93 -9.37 14.96
N ASP A 86 -10.69 -8.21 14.37
CA ASP A 86 -11.67 -7.49 13.57
C ASP A 86 -11.50 -7.84 12.08
N PRO A 87 -12.54 -8.20 11.31
CA PRO A 87 -12.41 -8.38 9.87
C PRO A 87 -11.95 -7.12 9.13
N VAL A 88 -12.05 -5.94 9.73
CA VAL A 88 -11.49 -4.68 9.19
C VAL A 88 -10.23 -4.29 9.97
N ALA A 89 -9.07 -4.35 9.32
CA ALA A 89 -7.80 -3.88 9.85
C ALA A 89 -7.43 -2.49 9.34
N ARG A 90 -6.61 -1.77 10.10
CA ARG A 90 -5.99 -0.51 9.66
C ARG A 90 -4.48 -0.57 9.87
N LEU A 91 -3.74 -0.33 8.80
CA LEU A 91 -2.28 -0.19 8.80
C LEU A 91 -1.94 1.29 8.61
N ALA A 92 -1.60 1.96 9.72
CA ALA A 92 -1.35 3.40 9.74
C ALA A 92 -0.34 3.78 10.82
N GLY A 93 0.66 4.58 10.45
CA GLY A 93 1.59 5.24 11.36
C GLY A 93 1.29 6.74 11.50
N LEU A 94 2.17 7.47 12.18
CA LEU A 94 2.08 8.92 12.35
C LEU A 94 2.24 9.67 11.02
N ASP A 95 2.99 9.08 10.09
CA ASP A 95 3.27 9.63 8.77
C ASP A 95 3.27 8.53 7.69
N ARG A 96 3.56 8.93 6.44
CA ARG A 96 3.61 8.03 5.28
C ARG A 96 4.73 6.99 5.35
N VAL A 97 5.85 7.32 6.00
CA VAL A 97 7.02 6.45 6.13
C VAL A 97 6.69 5.37 7.16
N GLU A 98 6.17 5.76 8.32
CA GLU A 98 5.75 4.81 9.35
C GLU A 98 4.58 3.94 8.87
N THR A 99 3.62 4.51 8.13
CA THR A 99 2.56 3.73 7.48
C THR A 99 3.15 2.66 6.55
N GLY A 100 4.11 3.02 5.70
CA GLY A 100 4.81 2.06 4.84
C GLY A 100 5.57 0.98 5.62
N LEU A 101 6.21 1.35 6.73
CA LEU A 101 6.90 0.38 7.60
C LEU A 101 5.94 -0.58 8.30
N ARG A 102 4.76 -0.11 8.74
CA ARG A 102 3.72 -0.97 9.33
C ARG A 102 3.17 -1.95 8.29
N ILE A 103 2.96 -1.49 7.06
CA ILE A 103 2.57 -2.36 5.95
C ILE A 103 3.66 -3.40 5.69
N ALA A 104 4.92 -2.99 5.63
CA ALA A 104 6.04 -3.90 5.40
C ALA A 104 6.11 -5.02 6.46
N ARG A 105 5.95 -4.68 7.75
CA ARG A 105 5.91 -5.67 8.85
C ARG A 105 4.72 -6.63 8.76
N ALA A 106 3.54 -6.13 8.35
CA ALA A 106 2.36 -6.97 8.18
C ALA A 106 2.50 -7.96 7.01
N VAL A 107 3.23 -7.58 5.97
CA VAL A 107 3.49 -8.45 4.80
C VAL A 107 4.67 -9.40 5.07
N TYR A 108 5.72 -8.91 5.72
CA TYR A 108 6.98 -9.60 5.93
C TYR A 108 7.33 -9.61 7.43
N PRO A 109 6.72 -10.52 8.22
CA PRO A 109 7.02 -10.66 9.64
C PRO A 109 8.40 -11.28 9.90
N ASP A 110 8.93 -12.02 8.94
CA ASP A 110 10.25 -12.64 8.98
C ASP A 110 11.31 -11.79 8.26
N LYS A 111 12.59 -12.16 8.44
CA LYS A 111 13.67 -11.50 7.72
C LYS A 111 13.55 -11.63 6.20
N ILE A 112 13.78 -10.51 5.51
CA ILE A 112 13.69 -10.37 4.06
C ILE A 112 15.06 -10.48 3.39
N SER A 113 15.10 -11.02 2.17
CA SER A 113 16.31 -11.06 1.34
C SER A 113 16.49 -9.80 0.49
N HIS A 114 15.40 -9.09 0.19
CA HIS A 114 15.43 -7.91 -0.66
C HIS A 114 14.57 -6.80 -0.06
N ALA A 115 14.94 -5.55 -0.31
CA ALA A 115 14.08 -4.38 -0.07
C ALA A 115 14.13 -3.45 -1.29
N VAL A 116 13.00 -2.83 -1.64
CA VAL A 116 12.93 -1.83 -2.70
C VAL A 116 12.59 -0.49 -2.09
N LEU A 117 13.40 0.53 -2.36
CA LEU A 117 13.27 1.88 -1.84
C LEU A 117 12.84 2.82 -2.96
N ALA A 118 11.81 3.63 -2.69
CA ALA A 118 11.39 4.72 -3.57
C ALA A 118 11.15 5.99 -2.73
N THR A 119 11.22 7.16 -3.36
CA THR A 119 10.99 8.42 -2.63
C THR A 119 9.55 8.51 -2.13
N ALA A 120 9.37 9.03 -0.91
CA ALA A 120 8.04 9.29 -0.36
C ALA A 120 7.40 10.57 -0.92
N ASN A 121 8.16 11.37 -1.68
CA ASN A 121 7.79 12.71 -2.15
C ASN A 121 7.30 12.76 -3.60
N ASN A 122 7.30 11.61 -4.30
CA ASN A 122 6.78 11.48 -5.65
C ASN A 122 6.31 10.03 -5.87
N TYR A 123 5.51 9.80 -6.92
CA TYR A 123 4.86 8.50 -7.19
C TYR A 123 5.44 7.62 -8.31
N PRO A 124 6.04 8.15 -9.40
CA PRO A 124 6.32 7.38 -10.62
C PRO A 124 7.15 6.11 -10.39
N ASP A 125 8.25 6.26 -9.66
CA ASP A 125 9.22 5.17 -9.47
C ASP A 125 8.65 4.10 -8.53
N ALA A 126 7.91 4.50 -7.49
CA ALA A 126 7.23 3.58 -6.58
C ALA A 126 6.11 2.79 -7.28
N LEU A 127 5.35 3.44 -8.17
CA LEU A 127 4.31 2.79 -8.95
C LEU A 127 4.88 1.68 -9.83
N ALA A 128 5.89 1.98 -10.66
CA ALA A 128 6.55 0.97 -11.49
C ALA A 128 7.28 -0.07 -10.62
N GLY A 129 7.91 0.39 -9.53
CA GLY A 129 8.65 -0.41 -8.57
C GLY A 129 7.84 -1.44 -7.81
N SER A 130 6.52 -1.26 -7.70
CA SER A 130 5.64 -2.21 -7.01
C SER A 130 5.72 -3.63 -7.58
N VAL A 131 5.85 -3.74 -8.91
CA VAL A 131 5.94 -5.02 -9.62
C VAL A 131 7.25 -5.73 -9.31
N LEU A 132 8.35 -4.98 -9.30
CA LEU A 132 9.68 -5.49 -8.96
C LEU A 132 9.76 -5.90 -7.49
N ALA A 133 9.24 -5.07 -6.59
CA ALA A 133 9.21 -5.38 -5.16
C ALA A 133 8.44 -6.68 -4.88
N TYR A 134 7.28 -6.85 -5.53
CA TYR A 134 6.53 -8.10 -5.40
C TYR A 134 7.26 -9.31 -6.01
N GLN A 135 7.88 -9.17 -7.18
CA GLN A 135 8.68 -10.23 -7.81
C GLN A 135 9.82 -10.71 -6.91
N LEU A 136 10.48 -9.78 -6.22
CA LEU A 136 11.60 -10.05 -5.32
C LEU A 136 11.18 -10.60 -3.95
N GLY A 137 9.87 -10.68 -3.66
CA GLY A 137 9.37 -10.97 -2.32
C GLY A 137 9.82 -9.92 -1.30
N ALA A 138 9.81 -8.65 -1.71
CA ALA A 138 10.36 -7.51 -0.97
C ALA A 138 9.26 -6.50 -0.59
N PRO A 139 9.44 -5.73 0.49
CA PRO A 139 8.64 -4.54 0.73
C PRO A 139 9.06 -3.41 -0.22
N LEU A 140 8.08 -2.57 -0.58
CA LEU A 140 8.32 -1.26 -1.17
C LEU A 140 8.29 -0.21 -0.05
N LEU A 141 9.47 0.26 0.36
CA LEU A 141 9.64 1.22 1.43
C LEU A 141 9.76 2.64 0.87
N LEU A 142 9.03 3.57 1.48
CA LEU A 142 9.04 4.97 1.08
C LEU A 142 10.05 5.76 1.92
N VAL A 143 11.03 6.37 1.26
CA VAL A 143 12.11 7.14 1.90
C VAL A 143 11.70 8.60 2.00
N GLY A 144 11.54 9.09 3.23
CA GLY A 144 11.28 10.51 3.50
C GLY A 144 12.52 11.39 3.28
N SER A 145 12.31 12.70 3.18
CA SER A 145 13.38 13.68 2.96
C SER A 145 14.10 14.11 4.24
N SER A 146 13.49 13.90 5.41
CA SER A 146 14.11 14.24 6.71
C SER A 146 15.12 13.17 7.14
N GLU A 147 16.10 13.55 7.96
CA GLU A 147 17.03 12.57 8.54
C GLU A 147 16.32 11.57 9.46
N GLU A 148 15.29 12.02 10.19
CA GLU A 148 14.49 11.16 11.05
C GLU A 148 13.78 10.07 10.24
N ASP A 149 13.15 10.43 9.12
CA ASP A 149 12.47 9.48 8.25
C ASP A 149 13.45 8.47 7.62
N GLN A 150 14.62 8.95 7.23
CA GLN A 150 15.69 8.10 6.70
C GLN A 150 16.21 7.12 7.75
N GLU A 151 16.36 7.55 9.00
CA GLU A 151 16.78 6.69 10.11
C GLU A 151 15.72 5.60 10.41
N LYS A 152 14.42 5.91 10.29
CA LYS A 152 13.35 4.90 10.40
C LYS A 152 13.54 3.77 9.37
N ILE A 153 13.90 4.11 8.12
CA ILE A 153 14.18 3.11 7.06
C ILE A 153 15.45 2.31 7.36
N ILE A 154 16.54 2.97 7.76
CA ILE A 154 17.80 2.30 8.11
C ILE A 154 17.58 1.32 9.27
N SER A 155 16.89 1.74 10.33
CA SER A 155 16.55 0.92 11.48
C SER A 155 15.72 -0.32 11.08
N TYR A 156 14.69 -0.12 10.24
CA TYR A 156 13.93 -1.25 9.70
C TYR A 156 14.82 -2.24 8.94
N LEU A 157 15.69 -1.77 8.05
CA LEU A 157 16.55 -2.65 7.26
C LEU A 157 17.56 -3.39 8.15
N LYS A 158 18.16 -2.75 9.16
CA LYS A 158 19.07 -3.41 10.11
C LYS A 158 18.42 -4.59 10.83
N SER A 159 17.17 -4.44 11.24
CA SER A 159 16.45 -5.48 11.98
C SER A 159 15.91 -6.59 11.08
N ASN A 160 15.47 -6.24 9.86
CA ASN A 160 14.67 -7.14 9.03
C ASN A 160 15.41 -7.68 7.80
N LEU A 161 16.46 -7.02 7.31
CA LEU A 161 17.23 -7.53 6.17
C LEU A 161 18.17 -8.67 6.63
N LYS A 162 18.27 -9.73 5.83
CA LYS A 162 19.26 -10.79 6.04
C LYS A 162 20.69 -10.24 5.77
N PRO A 163 21.75 -10.81 6.39
CA PRO A 163 23.13 -10.36 6.19
C PRO A 163 23.60 -10.33 4.73
N GLU A 164 23.09 -11.23 3.87
CA GLU A 164 23.37 -11.28 2.43
C GLU A 164 22.24 -10.68 1.58
N GLY A 165 21.36 -9.89 2.19
CA GLY A 165 20.29 -9.24 1.45
C GLY A 165 20.82 -8.23 0.42
N GLU A 166 19.92 -7.68 -0.38
CA GLU A 166 20.21 -6.60 -1.34
C GLU A 166 19.12 -5.54 -1.29
N VAL A 167 19.53 -4.27 -1.41
CA VAL A 167 18.60 -3.14 -1.41
C VAL A 167 18.61 -2.48 -2.77
N TYR A 168 17.43 -2.37 -3.36
CA TYR A 168 17.21 -1.69 -4.63
C TYR A 168 16.72 -0.26 -4.37
N ILE A 169 17.37 0.73 -4.95
CA ILE A 169 16.94 2.13 -4.88
C ILE A 169 16.40 2.53 -6.24
N LEU A 170 15.15 2.99 -6.28
CA LEU A 170 14.51 3.47 -7.49
C LEU A 170 14.66 4.99 -7.61
N GLY A 171 15.08 5.43 -8.79
CA GLY A 171 15.25 6.85 -9.10
C GLY A 171 16.66 7.38 -8.84
N GLY A 172 16.91 8.58 -9.33
CA GLY A 172 18.22 9.24 -9.29
C GLY A 172 18.62 9.78 -7.92
N THR A 173 19.86 10.26 -7.84
CA THR A 173 20.43 10.86 -6.62
C THR A 173 19.72 12.13 -6.18
N GLY A 174 18.98 12.79 -7.07
CA GLY A 174 18.16 13.96 -6.75
C GLY A 174 16.91 13.66 -5.91
N VAL A 175 16.42 12.41 -5.90
CA VAL A 175 15.24 12.01 -5.10
C VAL A 175 15.58 11.12 -3.91
N ILE A 176 16.63 10.30 -4.03
CA ILE A 176 17.24 9.56 -2.92
C ILE A 176 18.76 9.71 -3.06
N SER A 177 19.38 10.47 -2.16
CA SER A 177 20.79 10.86 -2.28
C SER A 177 21.75 9.68 -2.25
N GLN A 178 22.96 9.89 -2.78
CA GLN A 178 24.04 8.92 -2.65
C GLN A 178 24.46 8.77 -1.18
N SER A 179 24.47 9.87 -0.40
CA SER A 179 24.80 9.83 1.02
C SER A 179 23.85 8.93 1.83
N PHE A 180 22.55 8.91 1.51
CA PHE A 180 21.62 7.98 2.14
C PHE A 180 21.89 6.53 1.73
N ALA A 181 22.16 6.28 0.44
CA ALA A 181 22.53 4.95 -0.05
C ALA A 181 23.78 4.41 0.67
N ASP A 182 24.80 5.24 0.86
CA ASP A 182 26.04 4.88 1.55
C ASP A 182 25.79 4.58 3.05
N LYS A 183 24.91 5.36 3.71
CA LYS A 183 24.45 5.08 5.08
C LYS A 183 23.75 3.72 5.18
N VAL A 184 22.83 3.41 4.25
CA VAL A 184 22.15 2.11 4.22
C VAL A 184 23.16 0.97 4.02
N SER A 185 24.05 1.11 3.03
CA SER A 185 25.12 0.14 2.74
C SER A 185 25.97 -0.15 3.98
N THR A 186 26.45 0.91 4.65
CA THR A 186 27.29 0.80 5.84
C THR A 186 26.54 0.16 7.01
N ALA A 187 25.31 0.61 7.25
CA ALA A 187 24.51 0.18 8.40
C ALA A 187 24.07 -1.29 8.30
N THR A 188 23.84 -1.78 7.08
CA THR A 188 23.31 -3.13 6.84
C THR A 188 24.33 -4.10 6.26
N ARG A 189 25.50 -3.59 5.82
CA ARG A 189 26.57 -4.35 5.15
C ARG A 189 26.08 -5.07 3.89
N THR A 190 25.16 -4.44 3.18
CA THR A 190 24.46 -4.99 2.00
C THR A 190 24.90 -4.33 0.70
N LYS A 191 24.65 -5.00 -0.41
CA LYS A 191 24.77 -4.41 -1.75
C LYS A 191 23.60 -3.45 -1.99
N ILE A 192 23.92 -2.27 -2.52
CA ILE A 192 22.93 -1.32 -3.00
C ILE A 192 22.93 -1.31 -4.54
N SER A 193 21.78 -1.56 -5.14
CA SER A 193 21.57 -1.48 -6.59
C SER A 193 20.60 -0.35 -6.92
N ARG A 194 21.11 0.69 -7.59
CA ARG A 194 20.26 1.80 -8.04
C ARG A 194 19.72 1.53 -9.44
N ILE A 195 18.40 1.59 -9.59
CA ILE A 195 17.71 1.51 -10.87
C ILE A 195 17.24 2.92 -11.21
N VAL A 196 17.82 3.49 -12.26
CA VAL A 196 17.59 4.89 -12.64
C VAL A 196 17.71 5.04 -14.14
N GLY A 197 16.80 5.82 -14.71
CA GLY A 197 16.90 6.36 -16.05
C GLY A 197 17.05 7.88 -16.05
N ASN A 198 17.14 8.47 -17.24
CA ASN A 198 17.30 9.92 -17.43
C ASN A 198 16.10 10.72 -16.90
N ASP A 199 14.91 10.12 -16.92
CA ASP A 199 13.67 10.67 -16.38
C ASP A 199 12.76 9.54 -15.84
N ARG A 200 11.53 9.88 -15.46
CA ARG A 200 10.55 8.90 -14.93
C ARG A 200 10.13 7.84 -15.96
N TYR A 201 10.11 8.19 -17.25
CA TYR A 201 9.71 7.29 -18.32
C TYR A 201 10.81 6.25 -18.54
N ASP A 202 12.05 6.71 -18.65
CA ASP A 202 13.23 5.85 -18.75
C ASP A 202 13.42 5.00 -17.48
N THR A 203 13.23 5.58 -16.28
CA THR A 203 13.28 4.82 -15.02
C THR A 203 12.23 3.70 -14.98
N SER A 204 11.01 3.95 -15.45
CA SER A 204 9.97 2.90 -15.53
C SER A 204 10.37 1.76 -16.47
N VAL A 205 11.06 2.06 -17.58
CA VAL A 205 11.63 1.05 -18.49
C VAL A 205 12.76 0.29 -17.81
N LYS A 206 13.68 0.96 -17.11
CA LYS A 206 14.77 0.30 -16.35
C LYS A 206 14.26 -0.63 -15.26
N ILE A 207 13.13 -0.30 -14.63
CA ILE A 207 12.45 -1.19 -13.68
C ILE A 207 11.84 -2.39 -14.42
N ALA A 208 11.15 -2.16 -15.54
CA ALA A 208 10.57 -3.22 -16.37
C ALA A 208 11.63 -4.21 -16.89
N GLU A 209 12.81 -3.74 -17.29
CA GLU A 209 13.94 -4.57 -17.72
C GLU A 209 14.38 -5.54 -16.60
N GLN A 210 14.32 -5.13 -15.32
CA GLN A 210 14.65 -6.02 -14.19
C GLN A 210 13.67 -7.16 -14.03
N LEU A 211 12.42 -6.98 -14.49
CA LEU A 211 11.38 -8.01 -14.38
C LEU A 211 11.67 -9.23 -15.26
N LYS A 212 12.48 -9.05 -16.32
CA LYS A 212 12.84 -10.12 -17.28
C LYS A 212 11.61 -10.87 -17.79
N VAL A 213 10.55 -10.11 -18.10
CA VAL A 213 9.29 -10.70 -18.58
C VAL A 213 9.48 -11.42 -19.90
N LYS A 214 8.66 -12.44 -20.14
CA LYS A 214 8.69 -13.19 -21.40
C LYS A 214 8.12 -12.33 -22.53
N THR A 215 8.59 -12.55 -23.75
CA THR A 215 7.93 -12.02 -24.95
C THR A 215 6.43 -12.39 -24.94
N GLY A 216 5.55 -11.46 -25.28
CA GLY A 216 4.10 -11.65 -25.21
C GLY A 216 3.45 -11.24 -23.89
N THR A 217 4.22 -10.93 -22.84
CA THR A 217 3.67 -10.49 -21.55
C THR A 217 2.87 -9.20 -21.72
N ALA A 218 1.66 -9.13 -21.15
CA ALA A 218 0.84 -7.92 -21.21
C ALA A 218 1.49 -6.76 -20.43
N VAL A 219 1.26 -5.53 -20.87
CA VAL A 219 1.88 -4.32 -20.29
C VAL A 219 0.80 -3.34 -19.84
N VAL A 220 1.07 -2.63 -18.75
CA VAL A 220 0.25 -1.51 -18.28
C VAL A 220 0.92 -0.20 -18.71
N LEU A 221 0.17 0.67 -19.38
CA LEU A 221 0.54 2.06 -19.64
C LEU A 221 -0.21 2.97 -18.67
N ALA A 222 0.55 3.72 -17.89
CA ALA A 222 0.04 4.67 -16.91
C ALA A 222 0.62 6.06 -17.16
N SER A 223 -0.13 7.11 -16.80
CA SER A 223 0.36 8.47 -16.94
C SER A 223 1.55 8.71 -16.01
N GLY A 224 2.66 9.19 -16.56
CA GLY A 224 3.77 9.72 -15.77
C GLY A 224 3.56 11.18 -15.36
N GLU A 225 2.46 11.81 -15.77
CA GLU A 225 2.16 13.22 -15.52
C GLU A 225 1.09 13.41 -14.43
N ASN A 226 0.21 12.42 -14.24
CA ASN A 226 -0.83 12.40 -13.22
C ASN A 226 -0.97 11.03 -12.55
N TYR A 227 -1.03 11.00 -11.21
CA TYR A 227 -0.99 9.77 -10.41
C TYR A 227 -2.33 9.06 -10.13
N PRO A 228 -3.49 9.73 -9.95
CA PRO A 228 -4.63 9.13 -9.25
C PRO A 228 -5.19 7.87 -9.91
N ASP A 229 -5.24 7.86 -11.23
CA ASP A 229 -5.74 6.72 -12.00
C ASP A 229 -4.81 5.51 -11.91
N ALA A 230 -3.51 5.76 -11.79
CA ALA A 230 -2.48 4.74 -11.83
C ALA A 230 -2.24 4.03 -10.49
N LEU A 231 -2.66 4.62 -9.36
CA LEU A 231 -2.41 4.02 -8.03
C LEU A 231 -3.11 2.67 -7.87
N ALA A 232 -4.36 2.57 -8.30
CA ALA A 232 -5.19 1.39 -8.07
C ALA A 232 -4.71 0.17 -8.88
N VAL A 233 -4.03 0.38 -10.02
CA VAL A 233 -3.50 -0.71 -10.84
C VAL A 233 -2.23 -1.34 -10.25
N SER A 234 -1.53 -0.67 -9.34
CA SER A 234 -0.24 -1.12 -8.79
C SER A 234 -0.30 -2.55 -8.21
N SER A 235 -1.29 -2.81 -7.36
CA SER A 235 -1.52 -4.13 -6.74
C SER A 235 -1.79 -5.23 -7.76
N ILE A 236 -2.59 -4.93 -8.77
CA ILE A 236 -2.94 -5.86 -9.85
C ILE A 236 -1.76 -6.12 -10.78
N ALA A 237 -1.03 -5.08 -11.16
CA ALA A 237 0.17 -5.19 -11.97
C ALA A 237 1.24 -6.01 -11.25
N ALA A 238 1.43 -5.76 -9.95
CA ALA A 238 2.34 -6.54 -9.12
C ALA A 238 1.90 -8.01 -9.03
N HIS A 239 0.63 -8.28 -8.71
CA HIS A 239 0.11 -9.65 -8.60
C HIS A 239 0.26 -10.44 -9.91
N ASN A 240 -0.09 -9.82 -11.04
CA ASN A 240 -0.06 -10.44 -12.36
C ASN A 240 1.29 -10.32 -13.07
N GLN A 241 2.31 -9.72 -12.43
CA GLN A 241 3.64 -9.49 -13.01
C GLN A 241 3.61 -8.73 -14.35
N LEU A 242 2.74 -7.72 -14.43
CA LEU A 242 2.60 -6.86 -15.60
C LEU A 242 3.55 -5.66 -15.46
N PRO A 243 4.50 -5.45 -16.39
CA PRO A 243 5.32 -4.24 -16.39
C PRO A 243 4.44 -2.98 -16.46
N VAL A 244 4.73 -2.00 -15.61
CA VAL A 244 4.09 -0.68 -15.67
C VAL A 244 5.06 0.29 -16.32
N LEU A 245 4.74 0.72 -17.54
CA LEU A 245 5.48 1.72 -18.27
C LEU A 245 4.76 3.06 -18.17
N LEU A 246 5.51 4.11 -17.84
CA LEU A 246 4.97 5.46 -17.75
C LEU A 246 5.01 6.15 -19.10
N VAL A 247 3.96 6.92 -19.40
CA VAL A 247 3.83 7.66 -20.67
C VAL A 247 3.45 9.12 -20.42
N GLN A 248 3.82 9.99 -21.35
CA GLN A 248 3.25 11.33 -21.42
C GLN A 248 1.82 11.27 -21.96
N LYS A 249 1.03 12.32 -21.74
CA LYS A 249 -0.35 12.40 -22.25
C LYS A 249 -0.47 12.07 -23.73
N ASP A 250 0.41 12.62 -24.57
CA ASP A 250 0.27 12.59 -26.04
C ASP A 250 1.40 11.83 -26.77
N ARG A 251 2.34 11.22 -26.04
CA ARG A 251 3.47 10.51 -26.66
C ARG A 251 4.03 9.38 -25.83
N LEU A 252 4.55 8.37 -26.53
CA LEU A 252 5.50 7.41 -25.99
C LEU A 252 6.91 8.00 -26.09
N SER A 253 7.72 7.84 -25.05
CA SER A 253 9.14 8.12 -25.15
C SER A 253 9.83 7.09 -26.06
N ALA A 254 11.04 7.40 -26.52
CA ALA A 254 11.84 6.44 -27.29
C ALA A 254 12.11 5.15 -26.48
N ALA A 255 12.44 5.30 -25.20
CA ALA A 255 12.68 4.17 -24.30
C ALA A 255 11.44 3.26 -24.15
N VAL A 256 10.25 3.85 -23.97
CA VAL A 256 9.01 3.07 -23.86
C VAL A 256 8.68 2.38 -25.18
N SER A 257 8.89 3.06 -26.31
CA SER A 257 8.67 2.48 -27.65
C SER A 257 9.57 1.28 -27.92
N GLU A 258 10.85 1.39 -27.56
CA GLU A 258 11.82 0.30 -27.66
C GLU A 258 11.44 -0.87 -26.75
N GLU A 259 11.04 -0.60 -25.51
CA GLU A 259 10.65 -1.63 -24.56
C GLU A 259 9.39 -2.40 -25.01
N LEU A 260 8.39 -1.70 -25.56
CA LEU A 260 7.23 -2.36 -26.19
C LEU A 260 7.63 -3.26 -27.36
N THR A 261 8.66 -2.88 -28.13
CA THR A 261 9.20 -3.69 -29.23
C THR A 261 9.93 -4.94 -28.73
N LYS A 262 10.61 -4.85 -27.56
CA LYS A 262 11.29 -5.98 -26.91
C LYS A 262 10.28 -6.96 -26.30
N ILE A 263 9.34 -6.44 -25.51
CA ILE A 263 8.33 -7.26 -24.82
C ILE A 263 7.37 -7.89 -25.83
N LYS A 264 7.02 -7.18 -26.93
CA LYS A 264 5.99 -7.58 -27.90
C LYS A 264 4.71 -8.04 -27.17
N PRO A 265 4.07 -7.15 -26.38
CA PRO A 265 2.98 -7.54 -25.51
C PRO A 265 1.82 -8.12 -26.32
N SER A 266 1.17 -9.16 -25.79
CA SER A 266 -0.09 -9.67 -26.36
C SER A 266 -1.29 -8.77 -26.08
N LYS A 267 -1.17 -7.90 -25.07
CA LYS A 267 -2.21 -6.98 -24.64
C LYS A 267 -1.61 -5.76 -23.94
N ILE A 268 -2.22 -4.60 -24.13
CA ILE A 268 -1.88 -3.36 -23.44
C ILE A 268 -3.09 -2.88 -22.65
N TYR A 269 -2.89 -2.59 -21.36
CA TYR A 269 -3.88 -1.93 -20.52
C TYR A 269 -3.52 -0.46 -20.36
N ILE A 270 -4.40 0.44 -20.77
CA ILE A 270 -4.23 1.89 -20.63
C ILE A 270 -5.06 2.35 -19.45
N ILE A 271 -4.41 2.92 -18.44
CA ILE A 271 -5.06 3.30 -17.20
C ILE A 271 -5.37 4.80 -17.18
N GLY A 272 -6.65 5.11 -17.03
CA GLY A 272 -7.21 6.47 -17.10
C GLY A 272 -7.91 6.77 -18.42
N LEU A 273 -8.67 7.87 -18.43
CA LEU A 273 -9.36 8.36 -19.62
C LEU A 273 -8.43 9.17 -20.55
N GLU A 274 -8.95 9.64 -21.68
CA GLU A 274 -8.19 10.38 -22.70
C GLU A 274 -7.57 11.69 -22.20
N GLY A 275 -8.12 12.23 -21.10
CA GLY A 275 -7.54 13.36 -20.37
C GLY A 275 -6.13 13.07 -19.84
N ALA A 276 -5.85 11.82 -19.42
CA ALA A 276 -4.56 11.41 -18.87
C ALA A 276 -3.63 10.79 -19.91
N ILE A 277 -4.17 9.99 -20.83
CA ILE A 277 -3.43 9.33 -21.92
C ILE A 277 -4.30 9.41 -23.18
N SER A 278 -3.93 10.23 -24.15
CA SER A 278 -4.76 10.51 -25.33
C SER A 278 -4.75 9.36 -26.36
N PRO A 279 -5.64 9.41 -27.36
CA PRO A 279 -5.61 8.46 -28.48
C PRO A 279 -4.29 8.43 -29.25
N ALA A 280 -3.46 9.49 -29.19
CA ALA A 280 -2.17 9.51 -29.84
C ALA A 280 -1.23 8.41 -29.30
N VAL A 281 -1.23 8.20 -27.98
CA VAL A 281 -0.45 7.12 -27.34
C VAL A 281 -0.97 5.75 -27.75
N VAL A 282 -2.29 5.56 -27.79
CA VAL A 282 -2.95 4.32 -28.24
C VAL A 282 -2.48 3.97 -29.65
N ASN A 283 -2.54 4.93 -30.56
CA ASN A 283 -2.18 4.74 -31.97
C ASN A 283 -0.68 4.45 -32.14
N GLN A 284 0.19 5.11 -31.36
CA GLN A 284 1.63 4.83 -31.35
C GLN A 284 1.90 3.41 -30.85
N ALA A 285 1.28 3.00 -29.74
CA ALA A 285 1.43 1.66 -29.19
C ALA A 285 0.93 0.57 -30.16
N ALA A 286 -0.23 0.76 -30.77
CA ALA A 286 -0.78 -0.14 -31.79
C ALA A 286 0.19 -0.30 -32.97
N LYS A 287 0.71 0.83 -33.50
CA LYS A 287 1.64 0.82 -34.62
C LYS A 287 2.96 0.10 -34.30
N ILE A 288 3.50 0.28 -33.10
CA ILE A 288 4.77 -0.33 -32.67
C ILE A 288 4.60 -1.84 -32.47
N THR A 289 3.49 -2.25 -31.86
CA THR A 289 3.28 -3.64 -31.43
C THR A 289 2.56 -4.50 -32.46
N GLY A 290 1.84 -3.89 -33.40
CA GLY A 290 0.94 -4.58 -34.33
C GLY A 290 -0.31 -5.14 -33.65
N LEU A 291 -0.63 -4.69 -32.44
CA LEU A 291 -1.83 -5.13 -31.73
C LEU A 291 -3.10 -4.53 -32.35
N GLU A 292 -4.09 -5.39 -32.54
CA GLU A 292 -5.46 -5.00 -32.86
C GLU A 292 -6.09 -4.20 -31.71
N ALA A 293 -7.05 -3.34 -32.03
CA ALA A 293 -7.69 -2.43 -31.08
C ALA A 293 -8.31 -3.15 -29.86
N GLU A 294 -8.83 -4.37 -30.05
CA GLU A 294 -9.39 -5.23 -28.99
C GLU A 294 -8.36 -5.66 -27.92
N ASN A 295 -7.07 -5.65 -28.28
CA ASN A 295 -5.97 -5.97 -27.37
C ASN A 295 -5.34 -4.73 -26.73
N ILE A 296 -5.87 -3.54 -26.97
CA ILE A 296 -5.47 -2.30 -26.31
C ILE A 296 -6.67 -1.78 -25.50
N ILE A 297 -6.73 -2.21 -24.24
CA ILE A 297 -7.89 -2.01 -23.38
C ILE A 297 -7.69 -0.78 -22.52
N ARG A 298 -8.56 0.21 -22.66
CA ARG A 298 -8.61 1.36 -21.76
C ARG A 298 -9.50 1.08 -20.55
N ILE A 299 -9.01 1.39 -19.36
CA ILE A 299 -9.74 1.26 -18.09
C ILE A 299 -9.65 2.60 -17.36
N GLY A 300 -10.79 3.26 -17.14
CA GLY A 300 -10.85 4.54 -16.45
C GLY A 300 -12.29 4.95 -16.13
N GLY A 301 -12.45 5.80 -15.13
CA GLY A 301 -13.73 6.38 -14.73
C GLY A 301 -13.72 7.90 -14.76
N ALA A 302 -14.85 8.52 -14.43
CA ALA A 302 -15.01 9.98 -14.41
C ALA A 302 -14.07 10.68 -13.41
N ASP A 303 -13.64 9.96 -12.38
CA ASP A 303 -12.66 10.40 -11.39
C ASP A 303 -11.81 9.21 -10.90
N ARG A 304 -10.86 9.51 -10.01
CA ARG A 304 -9.93 8.50 -9.44
C ARG A 304 -10.64 7.37 -8.68
N TYR A 305 -11.81 7.64 -8.09
CA TYR A 305 -12.58 6.66 -7.34
C TYR A 305 -13.27 5.70 -8.31
N ALA A 306 -13.90 6.24 -9.34
CA ALA A 306 -14.49 5.47 -10.43
C ALA A 306 -13.44 4.69 -11.23
N THR A 307 -12.25 5.25 -11.48
CA THR A 307 -11.13 4.52 -12.09
C THR A 307 -10.71 3.33 -11.21
N SER A 308 -10.57 3.51 -9.90
CA SER A 308 -10.21 2.40 -9.00
C SER A 308 -11.25 1.28 -8.99
N LEU A 309 -12.55 1.63 -9.07
CA LEU A 309 -13.63 0.66 -9.19
C LEU A 309 -13.60 -0.07 -10.54
N ALA A 310 -13.44 0.66 -11.65
CA ALA A 310 -13.37 0.07 -12.99
C ALA A 310 -12.19 -0.89 -13.14
N ILE A 311 -11.05 -0.58 -12.52
CA ILE A 311 -9.89 -1.48 -12.44
C ILE A 311 -10.26 -2.75 -11.66
N ALA A 312 -10.90 -2.61 -10.49
CA ALA A 312 -11.32 -3.76 -9.69
C ALA A 312 -12.33 -4.65 -10.44
N GLU A 313 -13.31 -4.06 -11.13
CA GLU A 313 -14.31 -4.75 -11.95
C GLU A 313 -13.69 -5.47 -13.16
N HIS A 314 -12.77 -4.81 -13.86
CA HIS A 314 -12.15 -5.37 -15.06
C HIS A 314 -11.33 -6.63 -14.75
N PHE A 315 -10.47 -6.56 -13.73
CA PHE A 315 -9.61 -7.68 -13.37
C PHE A 315 -10.30 -8.71 -12.49
N ASN A 316 -11.35 -8.31 -11.75
CA ASN A 316 -12.21 -9.16 -10.93
C ASN A 316 -11.43 -10.25 -10.16
N LEU A 317 -10.40 -9.84 -9.41
CA LEU A 317 -9.53 -10.78 -8.73
C LEU A 317 -10.30 -11.60 -7.71
N GLU A 318 -10.14 -12.93 -7.77
CA GLU A 318 -10.67 -13.84 -6.77
C GLU A 318 -9.90 -13.68 -5.45
N SER A 319 -10.45 -12.88 -4.54
CA SER A 319 -9.86 -12.62 -3.23
C SER A 319 -10.90 -12.53 -2.13
N GLY A 320 -10.52 -13.02 -0.94
CA GLY A 320 -11.25 -12.78 0.31
C GLY A 320 -10.88 -11.46 0.99
N THR A 321 -9.93 -10.68 0.44
CA THR A 321 -9.44 -9.42 1.02
C THR A 321 -9.76 -8.24 0.10
N LEU A 322 -10.25 -7.15 0.71
CA LEU A 322 -10.41 -5.84 0.09
C LEU A 322 -9.39 -4.86 0.69
N CYS A 323 -8.70 -4.08 -0.13
CA CYS A 323 -7.81 -3.02 0.38
C CYS A 323 -8.36 -1.63 0.03
N LEU A 324 -8.17 -0.67 0.94
CA LEU A 324 -8.61 0.71 0.76
C LEU A 324 -7.49 1.69 1.07
N ALA A 325 -7.47 2.80 0.33
CA ALA A 325 -6.62 3.94 0.62
C ALA A 325 -7.34 5.25 0.26
N THR A 326 -6.83 6.36 0.76
CA THR A 326 -7.34 7.67 0.35
C THR A 326 -7.08 7.92 -1.14
N GLY A 327 -8.04 8.47 -1.86
CA GLY A 327 -7.80 8.98 -3.20
C GLY A 327 -7.12 10.35 -3.20
N LYS A 328 -7.09 11.08 -2.08
CA LYS A 328 -6.56 12.46 -2.01
C LYS A 328 -5.03 12.55 -2.07
N ASN A 329 -4.33 11.45 -1.82
CA ASN A 329 -2.87 11.36 -1.83
C ASN A 329 -2.44 9.94 -2.24
N TYR A 330 -1.14 9.72 -2.49
CA TYR A 330 -0.62 8.47 -3.06
C TYR A 330 0.21 7.55 -2.12
N PRO A 331 0.98 8.04 -1.12
CA PRO A 331 2.00 7.22 -0.44
C PRO A 331 1.45 5.91 0.17
N ASP A 332 0.34 5.97 0.89
CA ASP A 332 -0.22 4.82 1.60
C ASP A 332 -0.68 3.72 0.64
N SER A 333 -1.25 4.10 -0.51
CA SER A 333 -1.66 3.15 -1.55
C SER A 333 -0.46 2.48 -2.23
N LEU A 334 0.63 3.22 -2.45
CA LEU A 334 1.84 2.67 -3.08
C LEU A 334 2.54 1.69 -2.17
N ALA A 335 2.73 2.03 -0.89
CA ALA A 335 3.26 1.08 0.08
C ALA A 335 2.31 -0.12 0.27
N GLY A 336 0.99 0.14 0.28
CA GLY A 336 -0.08 -0.86 0.38
C GLY A 336 -0.18 -1.80 -0.82
N SER A 337 0.38 -1.43 -1.98
CA SER A 337 0.32 -2.23 -3.21
C SER A 337 0.88 -3.64 -3.04
N ILE A 338 1.96 -3.80 -2.26
CA ILE A 338 2.60 -5.09 -2.01
C ILE A 338 1.73 -5.97 -1.11
N TYR A 339 1.10 -5.38 -0.09
CA TYR A 339 0.13 -6.06 0.75
C TYR A 339 -1.05 -6.55 -0.09
N ALA A 340 -1.64 -5.65 -0.87
CA ALA A 340 -2.77 -5.95 -1.72
C ALA A 340 -2.43 -7.05 -2.75
N ALA A 341 -1.27 -6.97 -3.40
CA ALA A 341 -0.79 -7.99 -4.34
C ALA A 341 -0.63 -9.38 -3.70
N LYS A 342 -0.06 -9.45 -2.48
CA LYS A 342 0.11 -10.71 -1.72
C LYS A 342 -1.21 -11.40 -1.45
N TYR A 343 -2.26 -10.63 -1.17
CA TYR A 343 -3.61 -11.15 -0.90
C TYR A 343 -4.53 -11.12 -2.13
N LYS A 344 -4.00 -10.90 -3.32
CA LYS A 344 -4.76 -10.79 -4.58
C LYS A 344 -5.90 -9.76 -4.50
N ALA A 345 -5.74 -8.75 -3.65
CA ALA A 345 -6.78 -7.78 -3.36
C ALA A 345 -6.66 -6.58 -4.31
N PRO A 346 -7.78 -6.03 -4.79
CA PRO A 346 -7.76 -4.70 -5.40
C PRO A 346 -7.53 -3.63 -4.33
N ILE A 347 -7.02 -2.48 -4.75
CA ILE A 347 -7.03 -1.24 -3.95
C ILE A 347 -8.16 -0.36 -4.45
N ILE A 348 -9.15 -0.13 -3.60
CA ILE A 348 -10.22 0.84 -3.84
C ILE A 348 -9.82 2.18 -3.22
N LEU A 349 -9.89 3.24 -4.02
CA LEU A 349 -9.66 4.59 -3.53
C LEU A 349 -10.97 5.15 -2.96
N THR A 350 -10.88 5.83 -1.82
CA THR A 350 -12.03 6.47 -1.17
C THR A 350 -11.69 7.89 -0.72
N ASP A 351 -12.71 8.72 -0.53
CA ASP A 351 -12.60 9.97 0.20
C ASP A 351 -13.23 9.81 1.60
N SER A 352 -14.21 10.63 1.95
CA SER A 352 -14.94 10.61 3.21
C SER A 352 -15.96 9.47 3.31
N SER A 353 -16.38 8.90 2.18
CA SER A 353 -17.37 7.82 2.12
C SER A 353 -17.15 6.93 0.90
N LEU A 354 -17.65 5.68 0.96
CA LEU A 354 -17.75 4.81 -0.21
C LEU A 354 -18.94 5.26 -1.08
N PRO A 355 -18.73 5.57 -2.37
CA PRO A 355 -19.84 5.80 -3.29
C PRO A 355 -20.79 4.61 -3.32
N ALA A 356 -22.09 4.86 -3.49
CA ALA A 356 -23.12 3.81 -3.46
C ALA A 356 -22.85 2.68 -4.48
N GLN A 357 -22.38 3.03 -5.68
CA GLN A 357 -21.99 2.05 -6.70
C GLN A 357 -20.82 1.19 -6.24
N THR A 358 -19.80 1.79 -5.64
CA THR A 358 -18.66 1.07 -5.06
C THR A 358 -19.12 0.14 -3.95
N ALA A 359 -19.95 0.61 -3.01
CA ALA A 359 -20.47 -0.22 -1.94
C ALA A 359 -21.31 -1.41 -2.46
N ALA A 360 -22.12 -1.20 -3.49
CA ALA A 360 -22.91 -2.26 -4.13
C ALA A 360 -22.03 -3.31 -4.81
N TYR A 361 -21.00 -2.88 -5.56
CA TYR A 361 -20.01 -3.79 -6.14
C TYR A 361 -19.29 -4.59 -5.05
N LEU A 362 -18.78 -3.93 -4.00
CA LEU A 362 -18.05 -4.61 -2.95
C LEU A 362 -18.91 -5.64 -2.19
N LYS A 363 -20.22 -5.39 -2.04
CA LYS A 363 -21.18 -6.35 -1.47
C LYS A 363 -21.44 -7.54 -2.38
N SER A 364 -21.32 -7.41 -3.70
CA SER A 364 -21.49 -8.55 -4.62
C SER A 364 -20.28 -9.50 -4.56
N GLN A 365 -19.10 -8.99 -4.19
CA GLN A 365 -17.87 -9.76 -4.04
C GLN A 365 -17.82 -10.62 -2.77
N LYS A 366 -16.94 -11.62 -2.71
CA LYS A 366 -16.81 -12.57 -1.58
C LYS A 366 -15.71 -12.17 -0.59
N TYR A 367 -15.62 -10.89 -0.26
CA TYR A 367 -14.67 -10.41 0.73
C TYR A 367 -15.09 -10.82 2.15
N SER A 368 -14.13 -11.29 2.94
CA SER A 368 -14.26 -11.62 4.37
C SER A 368 -13.38 -10.75 5.25
N LYS A 369 -12.38 -10.08 4.67
CA LYS A 369 -11.48 -9.14 5.35
C LYS A 369 -11.34 -7.85 4.54
N ALA A 370 -11.19 -6.73 5.24
CA ALA A 370 -10.80 -5.46 4.64
C ALA A 370 -9.58 -4.87 5.36
N VAL A 371 -8.74 -4.16 4.62
CA VAL A 371 -7.54 -3.51 5.16
C VAL A 371 -7.48 -2.08 4.65
N ILE A 372 -7.39 -1.14 5.59
CA ILE A 372 -7.26 0.28 5.29
C ILE A 372 -5.79 0.67 5.43
N PHE A 373 -5.22 1.29 4.39
CA PHE A 373 -3.91 1.91 4.43
C PHE A 373 -4.06 3.40 4.74
N GLY A 374 -3.37 3.87 5.78
CA GLY A 374 -3.39 5.27 6.20
C GLY A 374 -4.25 5.54 7.43
N GLY A 375 -3.90 6.62 8.13
CA GLY A 375 -4.57 7.05 9.36
C GLY A 375 -5.99 7.58 9.13
N GLU A 376 -6.68 7.92 10.21
CA GLU A 376 -8.07 8.39 10.16
C GLU A 376 -8.24 9.73 9.43
N ALA A 377 -7.20 10.57 9.42
CA ALA A 377 -7.18 11.80 8.64
C ALA A 377 -7.18 11.53 7.12
N ALA A 378 -6.67 10.37 6.69
CA ALA A 378 -6.65 9.97 5.28
C ALA A 378 -7.92 9.19 4.89
N VAL A 379 -8.33 8.24 5.74
CA VAL A 379 -9.53 7.42 5.57
C VAL A 379 -10.32 7.41 6.87
N GLY A 380 -11.42 8.16 6.91
CA GLY A 380 -12.21 8.41 8.14
C GLY A 380 -12.78 7.16 8.81
N LYS A 381 -13.15 7.30 10.10
CA LYS A 381 -13.73 6.20 10.89
C LYS A 381 -15.03 5.64 10.30
N ASP A 382 -15.85 6.48 9.67
CA ASP A 382 -17.13 6.06 9.08
C ASP A 382 -16.97 5.00 7.98
N ILE A 383 -15.83 5.00 7.28
CA ILE A 383 -15.48 3.97 6.30
C ILE A 383 -15.37 2.60 6.96
N VAL A 384 -14.86 2.49 8.19
CA VAL A 384 -14.76 1.22 8.92
C VAL A 384 -16.15 0.61 9.11
N GLN A 385 -17.15 1.43 9.47
CA GLN A 385 -18.53 0.97 9.63
C GLN A 385 -19.14 0.54 8.30
N GLN A 386 -18.93 1.30 7.22
CA GLN A 386 -19.38 0.93 5.88
C GLN A 386 -18.75 -0.39 5.41
N LEU A 387 -17.46 -0.61 5.69
CA LEU A 387 -16.77 -1.86 5.37
C LEU A 387 -17.32 -3.04 6.15
N ARG A 388 -17.61 -2.89 7.44
CA ARG A 388 -18.27 -3.95 8.22
C ARG A 388 -19.63 -4.32 7.62
N GLN A 389 -20.40 -3.36 7.13
CA GLN A 389 -21.66 -3.63 6.42
C GLN A 389 -21.46 -4.31 5.06
N VAL A 390 -20.32 -4.06 4.39
CA VAL A 390 -19.96 -4.75 3.15
C VAL A 390 -19.57 -6.21 3.43
N LEU A 391 -18.90 -6.48 4.54
CA LEU A 391 -18.39 -7.82 4.90
C LEU A 391 -19.43 -8.71 5.60
N ASN A 392 -20.31 -8.15 6.43
CA ASN A 392 -21.31 -8.87 7.24
C ASN A 392 -22.60 -9.20 6.47
N LYS A 393 -22.48 -9.81 5.28
CA LYS A 393 -23.62 -10.13 4.40
C LYS A 393 -24.83 -10.73 5.11
#